data_AF-A0A496ZNU0-F1
#
_entry.id   AF-A0A496ZNU0-F1
#
_cell.length_a   1.000
_cell.length_b   1.000
_cell.length_c   1.000
_cell.angle_alpha   90.00
_cell.angle_beta   90.00
_cell.angle_gamma   90.00
#
_symmetry.space_group_name_H-M   'P 1'
#
loop_
_entity.id
_entity.type
_entity.pdbx_description
1 polymer ?
#
loop_
_entity_poly.entity_id
_entity_poly.type
_entity_poly.pdbx_seq_one_letter_code
_entity_poly.pdbx_strand_id
1 'polypeptide(L)' 'MVSVKVQKNESFDSAFRRFKKKCQRAGILSDIRKHSRYEKPSEKRKRLINAAIKKNRRQTRTYNIPYNK' A
#
# COMPACT_ATOMS: atom_id res chain seq x y z
N MET A 1 -6.25 8.55 -10.84
CA MET A 1 -4.97 9.22 -11.16
C MET A 1 -4.50 10.00 -9.95
N VAL A 2 -3.21 9.94 -9.58
CA VAL A 2 -2.69 10.60 -8.36
C VAL A 2 -2.12 11.98 -8.72
N SER A 3 -2.56 13.02 -8.02
CA SER A 3 -2.02 14.38 -8.18
C SER A 3 -1.64 15.01 -6.84
N VAL A 4 -0.60 15.85 -6.87
CA VAL A 4 -0.12 16.63 -5.74
C VAL A 4 0.08 18.07 -6.21
N LYS A 5 -0.63 19.01 -5.61
CA LYS A 5 -0.37 20.44 -5.79
C LYS A 5 0.79 20.85 -4.89
N VAL A 6 1.77 21.55 -5.48
CA VAL A 6 2.93 22.10 -4.78
C VAL A 6 2.55 23.46 -4.21
N GLN A 7 2.89 23.73 -2.95
CA GLN A 7 2.67 25.05 -2.35
C GLN A 7 3.88 25.96 -2.55
N LYS A 8 3.66 27.28 -2.52
CA LYS A 8 4.69 28.31 -2.82
C LYS A 8 5.92 28.26 -1.89
N ASN A 9 5.77 27.73 -0.67
CA ASN A 9 6.85 27.62 0.33
C ASN A 9 7.38 26.18 0.49
N GLU A 10 7.08 25.28 -0.44
CA GLU A 10 7.50 23.88 -0.35
C GLU A 10 8.70 23.59 -1.27
N SER A 11 9.71 22.91 -0.74
CA SER A 11 10.80 22.37 -1.56
C SER A 11 10.32 21.22 -2.45
N PHE A 12 10.85 21.14 -3.68
CA PHE A 12 10.53 20.09 -4.64
C PHE A 12 10.64 18.68 -4.05
N ASP A 13 11.66 18.41 -3.24
CA ASP A 13 11.86 17.08 -2.66
C ASP A 13 10.74 16.68 -1.69
N SER A 14 10.20 17.64 -0.93
CA SER A 14 9.03 17.41 -0.06
C SER A 14 7.78 17.08 -0.87
N ALA A 15 7.54 17.81 -1.95
CA ALA A 15 6.42 17.55 -2.85
C ALA A 15 6.55 16.17 -3.52
N PHE A 16 7.77 15.80 -3.92
CA PHE A 16 8.05 14.50 -4.53
C PHE A 16 7.87 13.34 -3.52
N ARG A 17 8.31 13.49 -2.27
CA ARG A 17 8.05 12.51 -1.21
C ARG A 17 6.55 12.31 -0.97
N ARG A 18 5.77 13.39 -0.91
CA ARG A 18 4.30 13.33 -0.80
C ARG A 18 3.68 12.59 -1.99
N PHE A 19 4.15 12.87 -3.20
CA PHE A 19 3.70 12.19 -4.40
C PHE A 19 4.00 10.69 -4.35
N LYS A 20 5.23 10.28 -4.04
CA LYS A 20 5.61 8.87 -3.84
C LYS A 20 4.70 8.18 -2.81
N LYS A 21 4.44 8.84 -1.68
CA LYS A 21 3.55 8.31 -0.63
C LYS A 21 2.10 8.19 -1.11
N LYS A 22 1.59 9.14 -1.87
CA LYS A 22 0.25 9.03 -2.49
C LYS A 22 0.19 7.89 -3.51
N CYS A 23 1.19 7.73 -4.37
CA CYS A 23 1.27 6.60 -5.32
C CYS A 23 1.31 5.24 -4.61
N GLN A 24 2.05 5.15 -3.50
CA GLN A 24 2.10 3.94 -2.67
C GLN A 24 0.74 3.65 -2.02
N ARG A 25 0.07 4.67 -1.45
CA ARG A 25 -1.28 4.52 -0.85
C ARG A 25 -2.34 4.15 -1.88
N ALA A 26 -2.25 4.73 -3.08
CA ALA A 26 -3.15 4.40 -4.19
C ALA A 26 -2.92 3.00 -4.75
N GLY A 27 -1.84 2.30 -4.37
CA GLY A 27 -1.61 0.92 -4.77
C GLY A 27 -1.23 0.73 -6.25
N ILE A 28 -0.92 1.80 -6.98
CA ILE A 28 -0.66 1.79 -8.44
C ILE A 28 0.37 0.72 -8.82
N LEU A 29 1.50 0.64 -8.10
CA LEU A 29 2.54 -0.36 -8.34
C LEU A 29 2.06 -1.80 -8.07
N SER A 30 1.18 -1.98 -7.09
CA SER A 30 0.57 -3.28 -6.83
C SER A 30 -0.39 -3.67 -7.93
N ASP A 31 -1.10 -2.72 -8.53
CA ASP A 31 -2.06 -2.99 -9.58
C ASP A 31 -1.35 -3.30 -10.90
N ILE A 32 -0.28 -2.57 -11.24
CA ILE A 32 0.58 -2.92 -12.38
C ILE A 32 1.07 -4.37 -12.27
N ARG A 33 1.55 -4.77 -11.09
CA ARG A 33 2.00 -6.17 -10.84
C ARG A 33 0.88 -7.21 -10.92
N LYS A 34 -0.35 -6.86 -10.56
CA LYS A 34 -1.50 -7.78 -10.66
C LYS A 34 -1.93 -7.98 -12.11
N HIS A 35 -1.79 -6.94 -12.95
CA HIS A 35 -2.25 -6.95 -14.35
C HIS A 35 -1.13 -7.28 -15.35
N SER A 36 0.12 -7.43 -14.91
CA SER A 36 1.24 -7.73 -15.81
C SER A 36 1.17 -9.11 -16.46
N ARG A 37 0.36 -10.02 -15.92
CA ARG A 37 0.12 -11.35 -16.50
C ARG A 37 -1.30 -11.82 -16.18
N TYR A 38 -1.81 -12.74 -16.99
CA TYR A 38 -3.05 -13.43 -16.65
C TYR A 38 -2.88 -14.26 -15.37
N GLU A 39 -3.80 -14.04 -14.42
CA GLU A 39 -3.90 -14.81 -13.18
C GLU A 39 -5.14 -15.69 -13.26
N LYS A 40 -4.95 -17.02 -13.20
CA LYS A 40 -6.06 -17.97 -13.16
C LYS A 40 -6.99 -17.66 -11.98
N PRO A 41 -8.32 -17.90 -12.09
CA PRO A 41 -9.27 -17.59 -11.00
C PRO A 41 -8.93 -18.23 -9.65
N SER A 42 -8.40 -19.45 -9.65
CA SER A 42 -7.95 -20.16 -8.44
C SER A 42 -6.79 -19.45 -7.74
N GLU A 43 -5.78 -19.02 -8.50
CA GLU A 43 -4.61 -18.31 -7.99
C GLU A 43 -5.00 -16.92 -7.47
N LYS A 44 -5.92 -16.23 -8.16
CA LYS A 44 -6.50 -14.97 -7.69
C LYS A 44 -7.19 -15.14 -6.33
N ARG A 45 -7.99 -16.20 -6.14
CA ARG A 45 -8.64 -16.51 -4.85
C ARG A 45 -7.60 -16.77 -3.75
N LYS A 46 -6.59 -17.61 -4.02
CA LYS A 46 -5.49 -17.88 -3.06
C LYS A 46 -4.76 -16.60 -2.66
N ARG A 47 -4.42 -15.74 -3.62
CA ARG A 47 -3.74 -14.46 -3.37
C ARG A 47 -4.56 -13.54 -2.47
N LEU A 48 -5.88 -13.45 -2.68
CA LEU A 48 -6.76 -12.61 -1.86
C LEU A 48 -6.84 -13.11 -0.42
N ILE A 49 -7.00 -14.43 -0.22
CA ILE A 49 -7.03 -15.05 1.12
C ILE A 49 -5.71 -14.79 1.85
N ASN A 50 -4.57 -15.06 1.20
CA ASN A 50 -3.26 -14.82 1.79
C ASN A 50 -3.03 -13.35 2.15
N ALA A 51 -3.50 -12.41 1.32
CA ALA A 51 -3.42 -10.98 1.60
C ALA A 51 -4.27 -10.59 2.83
N ALA A 52 -5.48 -11.16 2.97
CA ALA A 52 -6.35 -10.94 4.12
C ALA A 52 -5.73 -11.49 5.42
N ILE A 53 -5.22 -12.74 5.39
CA ILE A 53 -4.53 -13.35 6.54
C ILE A 53 -3.33 -12.49 6.96
N LYS A 54 -2.51 -12.04 6.01
CA LYS A 54 -1.36 -11.17 6.29
C LYS A 54 -1.77 -9.82 6.89
N LYS A 55 -2.88 -9.24 6.43
CA LYS A 55 -3.43 -7.99 6.98
C LYS A 55 -3.89 -8.19 8.42
N ASN A 56 -4.66 -9.24 8.69
CA ASN A 56 -5.16 -9.56 10.04
C ASN A 56 -4.00 -9.84 11.01
N ARG A 57 -3.00 -10.63 10.61
CA ARG A 57 -1.79 -10.89 11.41
C ARG A 57 -1.04 -9.61 11.78
N ARG A 58 -1.00 -8.62 10.90
CA ARG A 58 -0.37 -7.32 11.19
C ARG A 58 -1.16 -6.53 12.22
N GLN A 59 -2.50 -6.54 12.12
CA GLN A 59 -3.38 -5.85 13.06
C GLN A 59 -3.34 -6.49 14.44
N THR A 60 -3.42 -7.81 14.55
CA THR A 60 -3.35 -8.49 15.85
C THR A 60 -2.01 -8.26 16.55
N ARG A 61 -0.90 -8.19 15.79
CA ARG A 61 0.43 -7.87 16.34
C ARG A 61 0.53 -6.47 16.93
N THR A 62 -0.20 -5.49 16.40
CA THR A 62 -0.18 -4.13 16.95
C THR A 62 -1.02 -4.00 18.22
N TYR A 63 -2.10 -4.78 18.35
CA TYR A 63 -2.96 -4.77 19.54
C TYR A 63 -2.38 -5.57 20.72
N ASN A 64 -1.61 -6.63 20.46
CA ASN A 64 -0.99 -7.47 21.49
C ASN A 64 0.43 -7.02 21.90
N ILE A 65 0.77 -5.73 21.72
CA ILE A 65 2.04 -5.20 22.24
C ILE A 65 1.83 -4.99 23.75
N PRO A 66 2.49 -5.76 24.63
CA PRO A 66 2.38 -5.51 26.06
C PRO A 66 2.93 -4.10 26.35
N TYR A 67 2.12 -3.30 27.04
CA TYR A 67 2.60 -2.05 27.63
C TYR A 67 3.72 -2.40 28.62
N ASN A 68 4.95 -2.10 28.25
CA ASN A 68 6.06 -2.12 29.20
C ASN A 68 5.97 -0.83 30.02
N LYS A 69 5.52 -0.94 31.26
CA LYS A 69 5.49 0.14 32.24
C LYS A 69 6.84 0.23 32.96
#